data_AF-A0A8A2U5R4-F1
#
_entry.id   AF-A0A8A2U5R4-F1
#
_cell.length_a   1.000
_cell.length_b   1.000
_cell.length_c   1.000
_cell.angle_alpha   90.00
_cell.angle_beta   90.00
_cell.angle_gamma   90.00
#
_symmetry.space_group_name_H-M   'P 1'
#
loop_
_entity.id
_entity.type
_entity.pdbx_description
1 polymer ?
#
loop_
_entity_poly.entity_id
_entity_poly.type
_entity_poly.pdbx_seq_one_letter_code
_entity_poly.pdbx_strand_id
1 'polypeptide(L)'
;MNATILGEDEEGIGVLLTDSGGREHELGLNIEGKIIHHLVDQIPDDPSDRTREQNEAFSRARRYAKYYVAQETGYDTASWDLNPDRFEDVRQALMALSSDEIDELFGDLLAQSLSHYRNDPNVDTAGISRPFDLPADKIGTDDAVLYKQEIYLDEAGKIEAVSGVLITYYVARGERTTVRHGEAPDRDPDACVEVSPAPFVAPEPFRDYLVYNLRCQIRDCYVGMGLEPPEAYKILGPGQYRFTGKYQHFDCYPKYYDKDAAIPGYSHDFVPELPVSEAELGGLVDPTSETSLYDQIKGALFSR
;
A
#
# COMPACT_ATOMS: atom_id res chain seq x y z
N MET A 1 0.99 -21.51 0.92
CA MET A 1 1.17 -21.80 2.36
C MET A 1 -0.02 -22.62 2.84
N ASN A 2 0.15 -23.42 3.88
CA ASN A 2 -0.95 -24.07 4.61
C ASN A 2 -0.58 -24.11 6.09
N ALA A 3 -1.55 -24.02 7.01
CA ALA A 3 -1.30 -23.98 8.44
C ALA A 3 -2.35 -24.77 9.24
N THR A 4 -2.02 -25.13 10.47
CA THR A 4 -2.90 -25.77 11.44
C THR A 4 -2.52 -25.32 12.84
N ILE A 5 -3.52 -25.03 13.68
CA ILE A 5 -3.30 -24.75 15.11
C ILE A 5 -3.00 -26.09 15.83
N LEU A 6 -1.86 -26.14 16.51
CA LEU A 6 -1.43 -27.32 17.29
C LEU A 6 -2.05 -27.34 18.69
N GLY A 7 -2.29 -26.16 19.27
CA GLY A 7 -2.85 -26.00 20.61
C GLY A 7 -2.75 -24.56 21.10
N GLU A 8 -3.42 -24.30 22.22
CA GLU A 8 -3.42 -23.02 22.94
C GLU A 8 -3.24 -23.30 24.43
N ASP A 9 -2.34 -22.56 25.07
CA ASP A 9 -2.09 -22.61 26.51
C ASP A 9 -1.80 -21.20 27.09
N GLU A 10 -1.32 -21.15 28.33
CA GLU A 10 -0.99 -19.88 29.00
C GLU A 10 0.21 -19.16 28.36
N GLU A 11 1.08 -19.86 27.62
CA GLU A 11 2.26 -19.28 26.96
C GLU A 11 1.91 -18.74 25.56
N GLY A 12 0.93 -19.35 24.88
CA GLY A 12 0.38 -18.82 23.63
C GLY A 12 -0.24 -19.88 22.73
N ILE A 13 -0.11 -19.67 21.42
CA ILE A 13 -0.74 -20.47 20.37
C ILE A 13 0.36 -21.11 19.53
N GLY A 14 0.33 -22.44 19.43
CA GLY A 14 1.20 -23.22 18.58
C GLY A 14 0.63 -23.36 17.17
N VAL A 15 1.44 -23.13 16.15
CA VAL A 15 1.06 -23.22 14.73
C VAL A 15 2.09 -24.06 13.98
N LEU A 16 1.62 -25.10 13.29
CA LEU A 16 2.41 -25.80 12.29
C LEU A 16 2.02 -25.27 10.91
N LEU A 17 2.98 -24.83 10.11
CA LEU A 17 2.72 -24.41 8.73
C LEU A 17 3.69 -25.03 7.74
N THR A 18 3.23 -25.24 6.51
CA THR A 18 4.05 -25.66 5.38
C THR A 18 4.20 -24.50 4.40
N ASP A 19 5.45 -24.15 4.07
CA ASP A 19 5.75 -23.04 3.18
C ASP A 19 5.61 -23.39 1.68
N SER A 20 5.74 -22.38 0.82
CA SER A 20 5.67 -22.60 -0.64
C SER A 20 6.81 -23.48 -1.20
N GLY A 21 7.89 -23.67 -0.43
CA GLY A 21 8.98 -24.59 -0.75
C GLY A 21 8.80 -25.99 -0.17
N GLY A 22 7.70 -26.26 0.52
CA GLY A 22 7.42 -27.55 1.16
C GLY A 22 8.12 -27.74 2.50
N ARG A 23 8.68 -26.68 3.11
CA ARG A 23 9.30 -26.76 4.44
C ARG A 23 8.24 -26.65 5.52
N GLU A 24 8.37 -27.44 6.56
CA GLU A 24 7.53 -27.35 7.75
C GLU A 24 8.16 -26.37 8.75
N HIS A 25 7.33 -25.48 9.27
CA HIS A 25 7.68 -24.50 10.29
C HIS A 25 6.79 -24.70 11.50
N GLU A 26 7.39 -24.79 12.67
CA GLU A 26 6.70 -24.80 13.96
C GLU A 26 6.87 -23.43 14.61
N LEU A 27 5.77 -22.71 14.83
CA LEU A 27 5.76 -21.38 15.42
C LEU A 27 4.94 -21.36 16.70
N GLY A 28 5.41 -20.58 17.67
CA GLY A 28 4.62 -20.14 18.81
C GLY A 28 4.40 -18.64 18.74
N LEU A 29 3.17 -18.18 19.01
CA LEU A 29 2.83 -16.77 19.12
C LEU A 29 2.08 -16.50 20.43
N ASN A 30 2.30 -15.37 21.08
CA ASN A 30 1.41 -14.93 22.16
C ASN A 30 0.09 -14.35 21.58
N ILE A 31 -0.87 -14.04 22.47
CA ILE A 31 -2.18 -13.48 22.08
C ILE A 31 -2.11 -12.10 21.39
N GLU A 32 -0.98 -11.41 21.47
CA GLU A 32 -0.70 -10.13 20.80
C GLU A 32 0.00 -10.34 19.44
N GLY A 33 0.21 -11.59 19.02
CA GLY A 33 0.87 -11.94 17.77
C GLY A 33 2.40 -11.80 17.79
N LYS A 34 3.04 -11.63 18.95
CA LYS A 34 4.49 -11.68 19.08
C LYS A 34 4.97 -13.13 18.93
N ILE A 35 5.92 -13.35 18.03
CA ILE A 35 6.55 -14.65 17.83
C ILE A 35 7.43 -14.97 19.05
N ILE A 36 7.10 -16.03 19.78
CA ILE A 36 7.86 -16.53 20.93
C ILE A 36 8.81 -17.67 20.53
N HIS A 37 8.45 -18.43 19.49
CA HIS A 37 9.20 -19.56 18.99
C HIS A 37 9.03 -19.69 17.47
N HIS A 38 10.07 -20.09 16.74
CA HIS A 38 9.99 -20.41 15.32
C HIS A 38 11.13 -21.37 14.94
N LEU A 39 10.79 -22.65 14.75
CA LEU A 39 11.66 -23.70 14.27
C LEU A 39 11.31 -24.08 12.83
N VAL A 40 12.33 -24.36 12.02
CA VAL A 40 12.18 -24.89 10.66
C VAL A 40 13.46 -25.61 10.27
N ASP A 41 13.30 -26.82 9.72
CA ASP A 41 14.43 -27.55 9.18
C ASP A 41 15.00 -26.83 7.94
N GLN A 42 16.32 -26.87 7.77
CA GLN A 42 17.06 -26.33 6.61
C GLN A 42 17.19 -24.79 6.54
N ILE A 43 16.69 -24.05 7.53
CA ILE A 43 16.97 -22.62 7.69
C ILE A 43 17.64 -22.42 9.06
N PRO A 44 18.84 -21.81 9.13
CA PRO A 44 19.51 -21.58 10.41
C PRO A 44 18.66 -20.77 11.40
N ASP A 45 18.79 -21.03 12.69
CA ASP A 45 18.11 -20.26 13.74
C ASP A 45 18.74 -18.86 13.94
N ASP A 46 20.06 -18.76 13.80
CA ASP A 46 20.77 -17.49 13.86
C ASP A 46 20.51 -16.67 12.58
N PRO A 47 19.93 -15.45 12.68
CA PRO A 47 19.70 -14.59 11.52
C PRO A 47 20.98 -14.24 10.74
N SER A 48 22.14 -14.24 11.38
CA SER A 48 23.43 -13.93 10.76
C SER A 48 23.96 -15.05 9.86
N ASP A 49 23.49 -16.29 10.06
CA ASP A 49 23.83 -17.45 9.24
C ASP A 49 22.86 -17.65 8.06
N ARG A 50 21.76 -16.89 8.00
CA ARG A 50 20.76 -16.99 6.93
C ARG A 50 21.17 -16.18 5.70
N THR A 51 20.93 -16.75 4.52
CA THR A 51 20.91 -15.95 3.29
C THR A 51 19.76 -14.95 3.34
N ARG A 52 19.82 -13.98 2.44
CA ARG A 52 18.75 -13.00 2.26
C ARG A 52 17.40 -13.69 1.95
N GLU A 53 17.40 -14.68 1.07
CA GLU A 53 16.20 -15.41 0.63
C GLU A 53 15.64 -16.28 1.76
N GLN A 54 16.52 -16.91 2.55
CA GLN A 54 16.14 -17.65 3.75
C GLN A 54 15.46 -16.73 4.77
N ASN A 55 16.01 -15.52 4.99
CA ASN A 55 15.39 -14.52 5.85
C ASN A 55 14.00 -14.11 5.36
N GLU A 56 13.79 -13.91 4.05
CA GLU A 56 12.47 -13.59 3.51
C GLU A 56 11.48 -14.74 3.67
N ALA A 57 11.89 -15.99 3.38
CA ALA A 57 11.05 -17.17 3.61
C ALA A 57 10.60 -17.25 5.07
N PHE A 58 11.54 -17.03 6.00
CA PHE A 58 11.27 -16.99 7.44
C PHE A 58 10.31 -15.86 7.83
N SER A 59 10.44 -14.68 7.23
CA SER A 59 9.51 -13.55 7.43
C SER A 59 8.12 -13.78 6.82
N ARG A 60 8.01 -14.48 5.69
CA ARG A 60 6.73 -14.86 5.07
C ARG A 60 5.97 -15.84 5.96
N ALA A 61 6.64 -16.88 6.45
CA ALA A 61 6.07 -17.85 7.41
C ALA A 61 5.50 -17.16 8.66
N ARG A 62 6.27 -16.26 9.28
CA ARG A 62 5.81 -15.50 10.46
C ARG A 62 4.60 -14.60 10.18
N ARG A 63 4.58 -13.90 9.04
CA ARG A 63 3.42 -13.07 8.64
C ARG A 63 2.17 -13.93 8.43
N TYR A 64 2.32 -15.06 7.74
CA TYR A 64 1.22 -15.98 7.52
C TYR A 64 0.70 -16.60 8.81
N ALA A 65 1.57 -16.99 9.75
CA ALA A 65 1.17 -17.53 11.05
C ALA A 65 0.31 -16.52 11.85
N LYS A 66 0.74 -15.26 11.92
CA LYS A 66 -0.03 -14.18 12.56
C LYS A 66 -1.39 -14.00 11.91
N TYR A 67 -1.45 -13.89 10.59
CA TYR A 67 -2.71 -13.75 9.88
C TYR A 67 -3.63 -14.97 10.10
N TYR A 68 -3.09 -16.18 9.98
CA TYR A 68 -3.85 -17.41 10.15
C TYR A 68 -4.45 -17.52 11.56
N VAL A 69 -3.68 -17.19 12.61
CA VAL A 69 -4.22 -17.14 13.97
C VAL A 69 -5.30 -16.08 14.10
N ALA A 70 -5.12 -14.89 13.54
CA ALA A 70 -6.15 -13.85 13.56
C ALA A 70 -7.46 -14.27 12.86
N GLN A 71 -7.37 -15.10 11.82
CA GLN A 71 -8.55 -15.61 11.08
C GLN A 71 -9.26 -16.76 11.80
N GLU A 72 -8.50 -17.69 12.39
CA GLU A 72 -9.04 -18.91 12.98
C GLU A 72 -9.39 -18.76 14.46
N THR A 73 -9.01 -17.64 15.07
CA THR A 73 -9.25 -17.34 16.50
C THR A 73 -9.90 -15.97 16.67
N GLY A 74 -10.16 -15.56 17.91
CA GLY A 74 -10.60 -14.20 18.24
C GLY A 74 -9.46 -13.21 18.52
N TYR A 75 -8.20 -13.60 18.32
CA TYR A 75 -7.04 -12.79 18.70
C TYR A 75 -6.55 -11.87 17.58
N ASP A 76 -6.35 -10.59 17.89
CA ASP A 76 -5.83 -9.59 16.95
C ASP A 76 -4.30 -9.68 16.80
N THR A 77 -3.83 -10.77 16.21
CA THR A 77 -2.39 -11.08 16.08
C THR A 77 -1.75 -10.53 14.79
N ALA A 78 -2.56 -10.11 13.83
CA ALA A 78 -2.13 -9.48 12.58
C ALA A 78 -1.87 -7.99 12.82
N SER A 79 -0.69 -7.52 12.42
CA SER A 79 -0.36 -6.09 12.49
C SER A 79 -1.34 -5.26 11.65
N TRP A 80 -1.75 -4.09 12.14
CA TRP A 80 -2.67 -3.20 11.42
C TRP A 80 -2.15 -2.86 10.01
N ASP A 81 -0.84 -2.75 9.85
CA ASP A 81 -0.16 -2.42 8.60
C ASP A 81 0.10 -3.64 7.69
N LEU A 82 -0.42 -4.82 8.04
CA LEU A 82 -0.30 -6.07 7.28
C LEU A 82 -1.59 -6.91 7.39
N ASN A 83 -2.75 -6.26 7.52
CA ASN A 83 -4.04 -6.93 7.63
C ASN A 83 -4.92 -6.62 6.40
N PRO A 84 -5.15 -7.61 5.50
CA PRO A 84 -5.94 -7.37 4.29
C PRO A 84 -7.40 -7.02 4.57
N ASP A 85 -7.98 -7.51 5.66
CA ASP A 85 -9.40 -7.27 5.99
C ASP A 85 -9.60 -5.83 6.46
N ARG A 86 -8.70 -5.31 7.31
CA ARG A 86 -8.72 -3.88 7.71
C ARG A 86 -8.54 -2.95 6.52
N PHE A 87 -7.65 -3.29 5.59
CA PHE A 87 -7.48 -2.50 4.37
C PHE A 87 -8.72 -2.52 3.50
N GLU A 88 -9.46 -3.64 3.46
CA GLU A 88 -10.73 -3.72 2.75
C GLU A 88 -11.82 -2.88 3.43
N ASP A 89 -11.91 -2.90 4.76
CA ASP A 89 -12.85 -2.06 5.52
C ASP A 89 -12.60 -0.57 5.24
N VAL A 90 -11.34 -0.13 5.32
CA VAL A 90 -10.97 1.27 5.00
C VAL A 90 -11.26 1.59 3.53
N ARG A 91 -11.03 0.64 2.61
CA ARG A 91 -11.30 0.83 1.19
C ARG A 91 -12.80 1.06 0.94
N GLN A 92 -13.67 0.31 1.61
CA GLN A 92 -15.12 0.51 1.53
C GLN A 92 -15.55 1.86 2.12
N ALA A 93 -14.96 2.23 3.26
CA ALA A 93 -15.22 3.52 3.90
C ALA A 93 -14.80 4.70 2.99
N LEU A 94 -13.63 4.61 2.34
CA LEU A 94 -13.19 5.60 1.35
C LEU A 94 -14.15 5.71 0.17
N MET A 95 -14.60 4.58 -0.39
CA MET A 95 -15.54 4.58 -1.52
C MET A 95 -16.89 5.25 -1.18
N ALA A 96 -17.29 5.25 0.08
CA ALA A 96 -18.53 5.84 0.54
C ALA A 96 -18.47 7.37 0.70
N LEU A 97 -17.26 7.98 0.66
CA LEU A 97 -17.09 9.42 0.82
C LEU A 97 -17.61 10.20 -0.38
N SER A 98 -18.29 11.30 -0.09
CA SER A 98 -18.62 12.38 -1.02
C SER A 98 -17.40 13.26 -1.34
N SER A 99 -17.50 14.08 -2.39
CA SER A 99 -16.44 15.06 -2.73
C SER A 99 -16.09 15.97 -1.56
N ASP A 100 -17.10 16.50 -0.87
CA ASP A 100 -16.91 17.43 0.25
C ASP A 100 -16.17 16.75 1.42
N GLU A 101 -16.49 15.49 1.72
CA GLU A 101 -15.80 14.71 2.76
C GLU A 101 -14.36 14.37 2.36
N ILE A 102 -14.09 14.12 1.08
CA ILE A 102 -12.72 13.90 0.59
C ILE A 102 -11.91 15.19 0.71
N ASP A 103 -12.48 16.34 0.36
CA ASP A 103 -11.82 17.64 0.53
C ASP A 103 -11.52 17.93 2.00
N GLU A 104 -12.47 17.64 2.90
CA GLU A 104 -12.29 17.85 4.34
C GLU A 104 -11.19 16.96 4.94
N LEU A 105 -11.18 15.66 4.59
CA LEU A 105 -10.26 14.69 5.19
C LEU A 105 -8.90 14.65 4.47
N PHE A 106 -8.90 14.67 3.14
CA PHE A 106 -7.73 14.41 2.31
C PHE A 106 -7.28 15.61 1.48
N GLY A 107 -7.91 16.79 1.64
CA GLY A 107 -7.59 17.99 0.87
C GLY A 107 -6.13 18.43 0.99
N ASP A 108 -5.54 18.38 2.19
CA ASP A 108 -4.13 18.68 2.39
C ASP A 108 -3.21 17.69 1.67
N LEU A 109 -3.55 16.39 1.69
CA LEU A 109 -2.78 15.37 0.97
C LEU A 109 -2.88 15.56 -0.56
N LEU A 110 -4.09 15.83 -1.06
CA LEU A 110 -4.35 16.13 -2.47
C LEU A 110 -3.55 17.37 -2.90
N ALA A 111 -3.66 18.47 -2.16
CA ALA A 111 -2.94 19.71 -2.43
C ALA A 111 -1.42 19.52 -2.38
N GLN A 112 -0.93 18.77 -1.39
CA GLN A 112 0.49 18.46 -1.24
C GLN A 112 1.02 17.66 -2.43
N SER A 113 0.26 16.67 -2.91
CA SER A 113 0.59 15.90 -4.12
C SER A 113 0.59 16.77 -5.38
N LEU A 114 -0.50 17.52 -5.61
CA LEU A 114 -0.68 18.35 -6.81
C LEU A 114 0.35 19.49 -6.90
N SER A 115 0.85 20.01 -5.76
CA SER A 115 1.81 21.11 -5.70
C SER A 115 3.15 20.86 -6.41
N HIS A 116 3.48 19.60 -6.73
CA HIS A 116 4.65 19.23 -7.54
C HIS A 116 4.46 19.58 -9.01
N TYR A 117 3.22 19.67 -9.47
CA TYR A 117 2.86 19.95 -10.85
C TYR A 117 2.55 21.44 -11.10
N ARG A 118 2.79 22.33 -10.13
CA ARG A 118 2.50 23.77 -10.24
C ARG A 118 3.17 24.48 -11.44
N ASN A 119 4.25 23.91 -11.95
CA ASN A 119 4.99 24.42 -13.11
C ASN A 119 4.76 23.59 -14.39
N ASP A 120 3.93 22.53 -14.34
CA ASP A 120 3.60 21.74 -15.51
C ASP A 120 2.51 22.45 -16.32
N PRO A 121 2.77 22.84 -17.58
CA PRO A 121 1.79 23.57 -18.39
C PRO A 121 0.57 22.74 -18.76
N ASN A 122 0.60 21.42 -18.57
CA ASN A 122 -0.52 20.53 -18.89
C ASN A 122 -1.40 20.24 -17.68
N VAL A 123 -1.05 20.73 -16.48
CA VAL A 123 -1.79 20.46 -15.24
C VAL A 123 -2.39 21.76 -14.70
N ASP A 124 -3.72 21.88 -14.72
CA ASP A 124 -4.45 22.95 -14.07
C ASP A 124 -4.43 22.73 -12.56
N THR A 125 -3.39 23.28 -11.93
CA THR A 125 -3.26 23.27 -10.48
C THR A 125 -4.09 24.37 -9.81
N ALA A 126 -4.82 25.20 -10.56
CA ALA A 126 -5.56 26.36 -10.06
C ALA A 126 -4.74 27.29 -9.14
N GLY A 127 -3.41 27.32 -9.31
CA GLY A 127 -2.50 28.10 -8.48
C GLY A 127 -2.32 27.59 -7.05
N ILE A 128 -2.54 26.29 -6.81
CA ILE A 128 -2.46 25.68 -5.48
C ILE A 128 -1.11 25.96 -4.79
N SER A 129 -1.17 26.36 -3.53
CA SER A 129 0.02 26.43 -2.67
C SER A 129 0.32 25.06 -2.10
N ARG A 130 1.61 24.76 -1.89
CA ARG A 130 2.04 23.57 -1.15
C ARG A 130 1.68 23.75 0.34
N PRO A 131 0.86 22.86 0.94
CA PRO A 131 0.50 22.96 2.37
C PRO A 131 1.71 22.88 3.30
N PHE A 132 2.65 21.98 3.03
CA PHE A 132 3.83 21.74 3.86
C PHE A 132 5.11 21.78 3.03
N ASP A 133 6.09 22.57 3.48
CA ASP A 133 7.40 22.66 2.84
C ASP A 133 8.08 21.29 2.75
N LEU A 134 8.82 21.07 1.66
CA LEU A 134 9.67 19.89 1.58
C LEU A 134 10.81 20.00 2.60
N PRO A 135 11.16 18.88 3.26
CA PRO A 135 12.28 18.85 4.19
C PRO A 135 13.58 19.32 3.53
N ALA A 136 14.27 20.26 4.18
CA ALA A 136 15.47 20.91 3.64
C ALA A 136 16.68 19.96 3.53
N ASP A 137 16.70 18.90 4.34
CA ASP A 137 17.71 17.84 4.36
C ASP A 137 17.40 16.67 3.41
N LYS A 138 16.30 16.74 2.66
CA LYS A 138 15.97 15.75 1.63
C LYS A 138 17.04 15.73 0.54
N ILE A 139 17.44 14.52 0.16
CA ILE A 139 18.23 14.27 -1.05
C ILE A 139 17.35 13.80 -2.21
N GLY A 140 17.72 14.16 -3.44
CA GLY A 140 16.98 13.81 -4.66
C GLY A 140 16.05 14.93 -5.15
N THR A 141 15.34 14.65 -6.25
CA THR A 141 14.37 15.57 -6.87
C THR A 141 13.21 15.86 -5.91
N ASP A 142 12.42 16.90 -6.17
CA ASP A 142 11.23 17.21 -5.37
C ASP A 142 10.27 16.02 -5.29
N ASP A 143 10.17 15.24 -6.37
CA ASP A 143 9.33 14.04 -6.44
C ASP A 143 9.90 12.83 -5.68
N ALA A 144 11.13 12.91 -5.16
CA ALA A 144 11.75 11.85 -4.35
C ALA A 144 11.20 11.83 -2.91
N VAL A 145 9.87 11.93 -2.79
CA VAL A 145 9.10 11.91 -1.55
C VAL A 145 7.94 10.92 -1.69
N LEU A 146 7.53 10.38 -0.56
CA LEU A 146 6.33 9.59 -0.43
C LEU A 146 5.47 10.25 0.63
N TYR A 147 4.25 10.63 0.25
CA TYR A 147 3.26 11.15 1.18
C TYR A 147 2.45 10.00 1.75
N LYS A 148 2.14 10.10 3.04
CA LYS A 148 1.25 9.15 3.70
C LYS A 148 0.21 9.87 4.52
N GLN A 149 -0.91 9.22 4.72
CA GLN A 149 -1.93 9.66 5.66
C GLN A 149 -2.55 8.42 6.29
N GLU A 150 -2.64 8.41 7.61
CA GLU A 150 -3.24 7.29 8.35
C GLU A 150 -4.73 7.54 8.49
N ILE A 151 -5.51 6.47 8.44
CA ILE A 151 -6.97 6.49 8.41
C ILE A 151 -7.49 5.69 9.60
N TYR A 152 -8.49 6.27 10.29
CA TYR A 152 -9.05 5.76 11.52
C TYR A 152 -10.57 5.58 11.33
N LEU A 153 -11.06 4.37 11.55
CA LEU A 153 -12.48 4.04 11.47
C LEU A 153 -13.15 4.09 12.85
N ASP A 154 -14.41 4.52 12.90
CA ASP A 154 -15.28 4.35 14.07
C ASP A 154 -15.83 2.91 14.17
N GLU A 155 -16.57 2.64 15.24
CA GLU A 155 -17.23 1.34 15.46
C GLU A 155 -18.26 0.97 14.37
N ALA A 156 -18.72 1.95 13.57
CA ALA A 156 -19.64 1.73 12.46
C ALA A 156 -18.92 1.52 11.12
N GLY A 157 -17.58 1.49 11.11
CA GLY A 157 -16.76 1.32 9.91
C GLY A 157 -16.69 2.56 9.04
N LYS A 158 -16.99 3.75 9.57
CA LYS A 158 -16.84 5.03 8.86
C LYS A 158 -15.53 5.70 9.25
N ILE A 159 -14.96 6.49 8.34
CA ILE A 159 -13.77 7.29 8.64
C ILE A 159 -14.14 8.37 9.66
N GLU A 160 -13.65 8.25 10.88
CA GLU A 160 -13.86 9.25 11.94
C GLU A 160 -12.75 10.29 11.98
N ALA A 161 -11.55 9.89 11.57
CA ALA A 161 -10.38 10.74 11.60
C ALA A 161 -9.34 10.26 10.59
N VAL A 162 -8.48 11.20 10.22
CA VAL A 162 -7.24 10.95 9.51
C VAL A 162 -6.13 11.65 10.26
N SER A 163 -4.91 11.14 10.16
CA SER A 163 -3.76 11.89 10.66
C SER A 163 -3.40 13.05 9.75
N GLY A 164 -2.58 13.96 10.26
CA GLY A 164 -1.88 14.93 9.44
C GLY A 164 -0.95 14.26 8.41
N VAL A 165 -0.59 14.98 7.34
CA VAL A 165 0.23 14.43 6.23
C VAL A 165 1.62 14.05 6.74
N LEU A 166 2.03 12.81 6.46
CA LEU A 166 3.38 12.33 6.70
C LEU A 166 4.21 12.45 5.42
N ILE A 167 5.39 13.06 5.51
CA ILE A 167 6.35 13.16 4.41
C ILE A 167 7.50 12.20 4.69
N THR A 168 7.61 11.15 3.88
CA THR A 168 8.73 10.21 3.91
C THR A 168 9.71 10.53 2.79
N TYR A 169 11.00 10.61 3.11
CA TYR A 169 12.02 11.06 2.18
C TYR A 169 13.39 10.46 2.53
N TYR A 170 14.32 10.53 1.59
CA TYR A 170 15.70 10.12 1.80
C TYR A 170 16.51 11.25 2.42
N VAL A 171 17.24 10.96 3.50
CA VAL A 171 18.26 11.85 4.11
C VAL A 171 19.68 11.46 3.69
N ALA A 172 19.87 10.18 3.36
CA ALA A 172 21.08 9.66 2.77
C ALA A 172 20.74 8.45 1.87
N ARG A 173 21.71 7.96 1.10
CA ARG A 173 21.49 6.81 0.21
C ARG A 173 21.09 5.58 1.04
N GLY A 174 19.86 5.11 0.84
CA GLY A 174 19.32 3.95 1.56
C GLY A 174 18.78 4.26 2.95
N GLU A 175 18.88 5.52 3.41
CA GLU A 175 18.37 5.95 4.70
C GLU A 175 17.20 6.91 4.50
N ARG A 176 16.07 6.59 5.13
CA ARG A 176 14.84 7.38 5.05
C ARG A 176 14.40 7.80 6.42
N THR A 177 13.72 8.93 6.47
CA THR A 177 13.01 9.40 7.65
C THR A 177 11.59 9.81 7.25
N THR A 178 10.74 10.00 8.26
CA THR A 178 9.36 10.43 8.08
C THR A 178 9.08 11.57 9.07
N VAL A 179 8.49 12.65 8.57
CA VAL A 179 8.02 13.77 9.39
C VAL A 179 6.51 13.85 9.28
N ARG A 180 5.82 14.02 10.41
CA ARG A 180 4.36 14.20 10.49
C ARG A 180 4.03 15.68 10.60
N HIS A 181 3.06 16.14 9.80
CA HIS A 181 2.52 17.49 9.87
C HIS A 181 1.06 17.45 10.31
N GLY A 182 0.81 17.68 11.60
CA GLY A 182 -0.52 17.60 12.21
C GLY A 182 -0.60 16.51 13.27
N GLU A 183 -1.78 16.40 13.88
CA GLU A 183 -2.06 15.44 14.96
C GLU A 183 -2.50 14.09 14.41
N ALA A 184 -2.57 13.09 15.30
CA ALA A 184 -3.16 11.79 15.03
C ALA A 184 -3.82 11.27 16.32
N PRO A 185 -4.89 10.47 16.22
CA PRO A 185 -5.42 9.72 17.36
C PRO A 185 -4.32 8.89 18.07
N ASP A 186 -4.42 8.79 19.40
CA ASP A 186 -3.51 7.98 20.24
C ASP A 186 -3.91 6.50 20.22
N ARG A 187 -3.91 5.91 19.02
CA ARG A 187 -4.14 4.49 18.74
C ARG A 187 -3.52 4.11 17.40
N ASP A 188 -3.40 2.81 17.15
CA ASP A 188 -3.05 2.33 15.82
C ASP A 188 -4.14 2.70 14.80
N PRO A 189 -3.75 3.09 13.58
CA PRO A 189 -4.70 3.33 12.50
C PRO A 189 -5.22 2.02 11.91
N ASP A 190 -6.30 2.14 11.15
CA ASP A 190 -6.93 1.02 10.46
C ASP A 190 -6.26 0.77 9.09
N ALA A 191 -5.76 1.83 8.45
CA ALA A 191 -4.86 1.74 7.30
C ALA A 191 -3.99 3.00 7.15
N CYS A 192 -3.02 2.96 6.24
CA CYS A 192 -2.23 4.12 5.87
C CYS A 192 -2.05 4.14 4.35
N VAL A 193 -2.61 5.15 3.68
CA VAL A 193 -2.42 5.32 2.24
C VAL A 193 -1.01 5.85 1.96
N GLU A 194 -0.38 5.35 0.89
CA GLU A 194 0.97 5.76 0.49
C GLU A 194 0.95 6.28 -0.95
N VAL A 195 1.21 7.57 -1.12
CA VAL A 195 1.02 8.31 -2.38
C VAL A 195 2.35 8.91 -2.82
N SER A 196 2.80 8.52 -4.01
CA SER A 196 3.82 9.30 -4.74
C SER A 196 3.13 10.50 -5.39
N PRO A 197 3.83 11.63 -5.61
CA PRO A 197 3.27 12.77 -6.32
C PRO A 197 2.55 12.35 -7.61
N ALA A 198 1.28 12.74 -7.71
CA ALA A 198 0.41 12.47 -8.83
C ALA A 198 -0.49 13.68 -9.14
N PRO A 199 -0.78 13.96 -10.42
CA PRO A 199 -1.44 15.19 -10.86
C PRO A 199 -2.97 15.12 -10.76
N PHE A 200 -3.51 14.67 -9.63
CA PHE A 200 -4.97 14.70 -9.40
C PHE A 200 -5.43 16.11 -9.06
N VAL A 201 -6.40 16.63 -9.81
CA VAL A 201 -6.92 18.01 -9.67
C VAL A 201 -8.29 18.06 -8.99
N ALA A 202 -8.89 16.90 -8.73
CA ALA A 202 -10.23 16.77 -8.17
C ALA A 202 -10.27 15.70 -7.07
N PRO A 203 -11.21 15.83 -6.10
CA PRO A 203 -11.29 14.92 -4.96
C PRO A 203 -11.66 13.49 -5.35
N GLU A 204 -12.61 13.31 -6.26
CA GLU A 204 -13.13 11.97 -6.59
C GLU A 204 -12.09 11.09 -7.30
N PRO A 205 -11.36 11.55 -8.34
CA PRO A 205 -10.27 10.78 -8.92
C PRO A 205 -9.14 10.50 -7.92
N PHE A 206 -8.94 11.40 -6.95
CA PHE A 206 -7.96 11.19 -5.89
C PHE A 206 -8.41 10.09 -4.92
N ARG A 207 -9.66 10.09 -4.46
CA ARG A 207 -10.24 8.99 -3.68
C ARG A 207 -10.10 7.66 -4.43
N ASP A 208 -10.40 7.63 -5.73
CA ASP A 208 -10.32 6.40 -6.52
C ASP A 208 -8.86 5.90 -6.60
N TYR A 209 -7.89 6.81 -6.64
CA TYR A 209 -6.47 6.47 -6.53
C TYR A 209 -6.11 5.91 -5.15
N LEU A 210 -6.62 6.49 -4.04
CA LEU A 210 -6.42 5.96 -2.69
C LEU A 210 -7.01 4.56 -2.54
N VAL A 211 -8.22 4.34 -3.09
CA VAL A 211 -8.89 3.03 -3.15
C VAL A 211 -8.05 2.02 -3.93
N TYR A 212 -7.50 2.41 -5.08
CA TYR A 212 -6.60 1.58 -5.87
C TYR A 212 -5.29 1.27 -5.11
N ASN A 213 -4.71 2.25 -4.41
CA ASN A 213 -3.54 2.04 -3.57
C ASN A 213 -3.84 0.97 -2.50
N LEU A 214 -4.97 1.05 -1.79
CA LEU A 214 -5.36 0.04 -0.80
C LEU A 214 -5.58 -1.34 -1.41
N ARG A 215 -6.16 -1.47 -2.61
CA ARG A 215 -6.22 -2.76 -3.31
C ARG A 215 -4.82 -3.33 -3.56
N CYS A 216 -3.85 -2.47 -3.91
CA CYS A 216 -2.45 -2.87 -4.06
C CYS A 216 -1.82 -3.25 -2.71
N GLN A 217 -2.22 -2.61 -1.61
CA GLN A 217 -1.76 -3.00 -0.26
C GLN A 217 -2.35 -4.34 0.18
N ILE A 218 -3.63 -4.62 -0.12
CA ILE A 218 -4.26 -5.93 0.13
C ILE A 218 -3.49 -7.03 -0.60
N ARG A 219 -3.16 -6.82 -1.88
CA ARG A 219 -2.28 -7.71 -2.64
C ARG A 219 -0.95 -7.93 -1.92
N ASP A 220 -0.31 -6.84 -1.47
CA ASP A 220 0.97 -6.90 -0.79
C ASP A 220 0.92 -7.73 0.50
N CYS A 221 -0.19 -7.68 1.26
CA CYS A 221 -0.42 -8.56 2.40
C CYS A 221 -0.35 -10.04 1.99
N TYR A 222 -1.15 -10.47 1.00
CA TYR A 222 -1.17 -11.87 0.54
C TYR A 222 0.19 -12.33 -0.01
N VAL A 223 0.80 -11.54 -0.89
CA VAL A 223 2.12 -11.82 -1.47
C VAL A 223 3.19 -11.90 -0.38
N GLY A 224 3.09 -11.02 0.62
CA GLY A 224 3.94 -11.01 1.81
C GLY A 224 3.77 -12.21 2.72
N MET A 225 2.58 -12.79 2.78
CA MET A 225 2.34 -14.06 3.46
C MET A 225 2.75 -15.25 2.61
N GLY A 226 3.08 -15.03 1.34
CA GLY A 226 3.37 -16.11 0.39
C GLY A 226 2.14 -16.87 -0.09
N LEU A 227 1.01 -16.17 -0.11
CA LEU A 227 -0.24 -16.60 -0.68
C LEU A 227 -0.44 -15.95 -2.04
N GLU A 228 -1.29 -16.56 -2.85
CA GLU A 228 -1.88 -15.90 -4.02
C GLU A 228 -3.06 -15.04 -3.54
N PRO A 229 -3.13 -13.75 -3.92
CA PRO A 229 -4.26 -12.91 -3.55
C PRO A 229 -5.56 -13.35 -4.26
N PRO A 230 -6.73 -13.05 -3.69
CA PRO A 230 -8.02 -13.17 -4.39
C PRO A 230 -8.01 -12.40 -5.72
N GLU A 231 -8.81 -12.85 -6.69
CA GLU A 231 -8.80 -12.32 -8.06
C GLU A 231 -9.00 -10.80 -8.13
N ALA A 232 -9.88 -10.25 -7.29
CA ALA A 232 -10.15 -8.81 -7.23
C ALA A 232 -8.94 -7.95 -6.82
N TYR A 233 -7.92 -8.55 -6.20
CA TYR A 233 -6.69 -7.90 -5.74
C TYR A 233 -5.45 -8.34 -6.54
N LYS A 234 -5.62 -9.09 -7.63
CA LYS A 234 -4.53 -9.36 -8.58
C LYS A 234 -4.31 -8.16 -9.50
N ILE A 235 -3.89 -7.06 -8.90
CA ILE A 235 -3.65 -5.81 -9.60
C ILE A 235 -2.19 -5.40 -9.59
N LEU A 236 -1.76 -4.69 -10.63
CA LEU A 236 -0.42 -4.10 -10.72
C LEU A 236 -0.48 -2.67 -10.22
N GLY A 237 0.59 -2.22 -9.56
CA GLY A 237 0.67 -0.88 -9.01
C GLY A 237 1.41 -0.76 -7.69
N PRO A 238 1.80 0.47 -7.31
CA PRO A 238 2.38 0.73 -6.00
C PRO A 238 1.32 0.55 -4.90
N GLY A 239 1.56 -0.40 -4.00
CA GLY A 239 0.85 -0.53 -2.74
C GLY A 239 1.69 0.09 -1.63
N GLN A 240 2.14 -0.74 -0.68
CA GLN A 240 3.05 -0.30 0.35
C GLN A 240 4.48 -0.20 -0.19
N TYR A 241 5.15 0.92 0.04
CA TYR A 241 6.51 1.15 -0.42
C TYR A 241 7.50 0.09 0.09
N ARG A 242 7.29 -0.42 1.31
CA ARG A 242 8.13 -1.50 1.88
C ARG A 242 8.12 -2.76 0.98
N PHE A 243 7.01 -3.02 0.29
CA PHE A 243 6.86 -4.14 -0.63
C PHE A 243 7.41 -3.84 -2.01
N THR A 244 7.28 -2.61 -2.52
CA THR A 244 8.03 -2.17 -3.71
C THR A 244 9.52 -2.45 -3.55
N GLY A 245 10.09 -2.13 -2.39
CA GLY A 245 11.47 -2.47 -2.05
C GLY A 245 11.75 -3.99 -2.07
N LYS A 246 10.82 -4.82 -1.58
CA LYS A 246 10.95 -6.28 -1.65
C LYS A 246 10.92 -6.78 -3.11
N TYR A 247 9.97 -6.32 -3.92
CA TYR A 247 9.78 -6.72 -5.32
C TYR A 247 10.98 -6.38 -6.20
N GLN A 248 11.71 -5.31 -5.85
CA GLN A 248 12.91 -4.90 -6.58
C GLN A 248 14.14 -5.76 -6.28
N HIS A 249 14.16 -6.44 -5.13
CA HIS A 249 15.42 -6.99 -4.61
C HIS A 249 15.36 -8.45 -4.14
N PHE A 250 14.19 -9.09 -4.12
CA PHE A 250 14.06 -10.53 -3.87
C PHE A 250 13.55 -11.23 -5.12
N ASP A 251 14.29 -12.26 -5.54
CA ASP A 251 13.99 -13.01 -6.77
C ASP A 251 12.67 -13.79 -6.70
N CYS A 252 12.16 -14.06 -5.49
CA CYS A 252 10.90 -14.78 -5.30
C CYS A 252 9.66 -13.95 -5.65
N TYR A 253 9.79 -12.65 -5.89
CA TYR A 253 8.67 -11.77 -6.19
C TYR A 253 8.73 -11.25 -7.63
N PRO A 254 7.65 -11.45 -8.40
CA PRO A 254 7.39 -10.62 -9.57
C PRO A 254 7.34 -9.13 -9.21
N LYS A 255 7.55 -8.27 -10.21
CA LYS A 255 7.54 -6.81 -10.06
C LYS A 255 6.10 -6.26 -10.00
N TYR A 256 5.31 -6.67 -9.01
CA TYR A 256 3.89 -6.26 -8.90
C TYR A 256 3.68 -4.74 -8.80
N TYR A 257 4.70 -3.99 -8.37
CA TYR A 257 4.65 -2.52 -8.33
C TYR A 257 4.64 -1.88 -9.72
N ASP A 258 5.14 -2.59 -10.73
CA ASP A 258 5.32 -2.09 -12.09
C ASP A 258 4.01 -2.31 -12.86
N LYS A 259 3.34 -1.20 -13.18
CA LYS A 259 2.06 -1.19 -13.90
C LYS A 259 2.13 -1.80 -15.30
N ASP A 260 3.33 -1.84 -15.88
CA ASP A 260 3.57 -2.32 -17.24
C ASP A 260 4.09 -3.78 -17.24
N ALA A 261 4.19 -4.43 -16.07
CA ALA A 261 4.68 -5.78 -15.96
C ALA A 261 3.70 -6.82 -16.52
N ALA A 262 4.20 -7.73 -17.37
CA ALA A 262 3.42 -8.86 -17.86
C ALA A 262 3.46 -10.03 -16.85
N ILE A 263 2.55 -10.02 -15.87
CA ILE A 263 2.44 -11.07 -14.85
C ILE A 263 1.11 -11.84 -15.05
N PRO A 264 1.12 -13.18 -15.24
CA PRO A 264 -0.09 -13.95 -15.48
C PRO A 264 -1.15 -13.76 -14.39
N GLY A 265 -2.37 -13.41 -14.79
CA GLY A 265 -3.50 -13.20 -13.87
C GLY A 265 -3.51 -11.83 -13.18
N TYR A 266 -2.54 -10.95 -13.47
CA TYR A 266 -2.49 -9.60 -12.93
C TYR A 266 -2.76 -8.55 -14.02
N SER A 267 -3.38 -7.45 -13.64
CA SER A 267 -3.66 -6.34 -14.55
C SER A 267 -3.51 -4.98 -13.87
N HIS A 268 -3.19 -3.95 -14.64
CA HIS A 268 -3.32 -2.57 -14.20
C HIS A 268 -4.68 -2.05 -14.67
N ASP A 269 -5.63 -1.92 -13.73
CA ASP A 269 -7.02 -1.52 -14.03
C ASP A 269 -7.36 -0.10 -13.55
N PHE A 270 -6.40 0.61 -12.93
CA PHE A 270 -6.64 1.98 -12.51
C PHE A 270 -6.68 2.91 -13.71
N VAL A 271 -7.88 3.39 -14.01
CA VAL A 271 -8.15 4.47 -14.93
C VAL A 271 -8.92 5.50 -14.11
N PRO A 272 -8.35 6.68 -13.82
CA PRO A 272 -9.11 7.70 -13.09
C PRO A 272 -10.34 8.07 -13.90
N GLU A 273 -11.48 8.32 -13.24
CA GLU A 273 -12.63 8.91 -13.93
C GLU A 273 -12.21 10.26 -14.49
N LEU A 274 -12.47 10.44 -15.80
CA LEU A 274 -12.01 11.60 -16.52
C LEU A 274 -13.04 12.71 -16.40
N PRO A 275 -12.61 13.96 -16.18
CA PRO A 275 -13.53 15.10 -16.19
C PRO A 275 -14.09 15.36 -17.60
N VAL A 276 -13.57 14.66 -18.62
CA VAL A 276 -14.02 14.69 -20.01
C VAL A 276 -14.80 13.41 -20.34
N SER A 277 -15.90 13.58 -21.05
CA SER A 277 -16.78 12.48 -21.48
C SER A 277 -16.11 11.56 -22.51
N GLU A 278 -16.58 10.30 -22.65
CA GLU A 278 -16.11 9.38 -23.72
C GLU A 278 -16.22 9.98 -25.13
N ALA A 279 -17.21 10.86 -25.35
CA ALA A 279 -17.39 11.57 -26.62
C ALA A 279 -16.29 12.60 -26.89
N GLU A 280 -15.77 13.24 -25.84
CA GLU A 280 -14.64 14.19 -25.93
C GLU A 280 -13.31 13.45 -26.06
N LEU A 281 -13.15 12.32 -25.36
CA LEU A 281 -11.99 11.44 -25.48
C LEU A 281 -11.85 10.82 -26.88
N GLY A 282 -12.97 10.42 -27.49
CA GLY A 282 -12.99 9.89 -28.86
C GLY A 282 -12.48 10.86 -29.93
N GLY A 283 -12.45 12.17 -29.64
CA GLY A 283 -11.86 13.19 -30.51
C GLY A 283 -10.37 13.45 -30.28
N LEU A 284 -9.80 12.97 -29.17
CA LEU A 284 -8.43 13.22 -28.72
C LEU A 284 -7.49 12.02 -28.91
N VAL A 285 -8.04 10.84 -29.17
CA VAL A 285 -7.29 9.59 -29.32
C VAL A 285 -7.20 9.22 -30.79
N ASP A 286 -5.98 9.09 -31.30
CA ASP A 286 -5.72 8.47 -32.60
C ASP A 286 -5.43 6.98 -32.38
N PRO A 287 -6.33 6.07 -32.78
CA PRO A 287 -6.16 4.63 -32.62
C PRO A 287 -5.00 4.06 -33.47
N THR A 288 -4.40 4.85 -34.35
CA THR A 288 -3.24 4.48 -35.17
C THR A 288 -1.92 5.08 -34.67
N SER A 289 -1.95 5.88 -33.61
CA SER A 289 -0.77 6.52 -33.03
C SER A 289 0.10 5.53 -32.25
N GLU A 290 1.42 5.58 -32.45
CA GLU A 290 2.40 4.81 -31.65
C GLU A 290 2.60 5.36 -30.23
N THR A 291 1.97 6.49 -29.91
CA THR A 291 2.04 7.14 -28.59
C THR A 291 1.08 6.47 -27.62
N SER A 292 1.47 6.31 -26.34
CA SER A 292 0.60 5.68 -25.35
C SER A 292 -0.75 6.39 -25.23
N LEU A 293 -1.83 5.67 -24.94
CA LEU A 293 -3.15 6.27 -24.74
C LEU A 293 -3.08 7.41 -23.73
N TYR A 294 -2.39 7.18 -22.61
CA TYR A 294 -2.11 8.19 -21.57
C TYR A 294 -1.44 9.46 -22.13
N ASP A 295 -0.40 9.33 -22.95
CA ASP A 295 0.28 10.50 -23.54
C ASP A 295 -0.57 11.27 -24.54
N GLN A 296 -1.51 10.60 -25.21
CA GLN A 296 -2.44 11.25 -26.14
C GLN A 296 -3.49 12.07 -25.40
N ILE A 297 -3.96 11.58 -24.25
CA ILE A 297 -5.03 12.24 -23.49
C ILE A 297 -4.52 13.09 -22.33
N LYS A 298 -3.24 13.01 -21.91
CA LYS A 298 -2.72 13.72 -20.72
C LYS A 298 -2.99 15.23 -20.70
N GLY A 299 -3.00 15.88 -21.87
CA GLY A 299 -3.40 17.27 -21.98
C GLY A 299 -4.85 17.47 -21.50
N ALA A 300 -5.79 16.66 -21.98
CA ALA A 300 -7.19 16.71 -21.54
C ALA A 300 -7.45 16.07 -20.16
N LEU A 301 -6.58 15.17 -19.70
CA LEU A 301 -6.65 14.59 -18.35
C LEU A 301 -6.37 15.63 -17.27
N PHE A 302 -5.47 16.56 -17.55
CA PHE A 302 -4.90 17.44 -16.54
C PHE A 302 -5.08 18.93 -16.83
N SER A 303 -5.52 19.35 -18.02
CA SER A 303 -5.89 20.75 -18.29
C SER A 303 -7.40 20.94 -18.27
N ARG A 304 -7.85 22.04 -17.64
CA ARG A 304 -9.17 22.64 -17.84
C ARG A 304 -9.09 23.77 -18.86
#